data_AF-A0A259HFI5-F1
#
_entry.id   AF-A0A259HFI5-F1
#
_cell.length_a   1.000
_cell.length_b   1.000
_cell.length_c   1.000
_cell.angle_alpha   90.00
_cell.angle_beta   90.00
_cell.angle_gamma   90.00
#
_symmetry.space_group_name_H-M   'P 1'
#
loop_
_entity.id
_entity.type
_entity.pdbx_description
1 polymer ?
#
loop_
_entity_poly.entity_id
_entity_poly.type
_entity_poly.pdbx_seq_one_letter_code
_entity_poly.pdbx_strand_id
1 'polypeptide(L)'
;MAINGDGFFTTKNVVTQETLYTRNGSLTVDGGGFISDGSNNRLQVFPTDAAGTITSTTPTDALIPATNGVDGAGNPIEFAGISVGDDGAVTASYADGSNVIIGKVALASFIAPQGLKQVGSSNWVSTGISGAANYGQPSTGQYGSLLSGALERSNVDIAEELVGLITAQRNFQANAKAIDTATQISQTVIQLQS
;
A
#
# COMPACT_ATOMS: atom_id res chain seq x y z
N MET A 1 5.23 11.99 8.64
CA MET A 1 5.68 10.98 9.64
C MET A 1 7.18 11.12 9.87
N ALA A 2 7.70 10.72 11.03
CA ALA A 2 9.13 10.66 11.31
C ALA A 2 9.46 9.43 12.17
N ILE A 3 10.71 8.95 12.08
CA ILE A 3 11.22 7.90 12.97
C ILE A 3 11.95 8.61 14.12
N ASN A 4 11.59 8.27 15.35
CA ASN A 4 12.30 8.71 16.53
C ASN A 4 13.20 7.57 17.02
N GLY A 5 14.51 7.69 16.77
CA GLY A 5 15.52 6.69 17.09
C GLY A 5 16.16 6.05 15.86
N ASP A 6 16.55 4.78 15.99
CA ASP A 6 17.23 4.04 14.94
C ASP A 6 16.27 3.28 14.02
N GLY A 7 16.74 3.05 12.80
CA GLY A 7 15.98 2.40 11.73
C GLY A 7 15.76 3.28 10.51
N PHE A 8 15.24 2.64 9.47
CA PHE A 8 14.86 3.23 8.19
C PHE A 8 13.51 2.64 7.77
N PHE A 9 12.64 3.46 7.17
CA PHE A 9 11.49 2.96 6.43
C PHE A 9 11.97 2.11 5.27
N THR A 10 11.34 0.95 5.12
CA THR A 10 11.58 0.06 3.98
C THR A 10 10.61 0.45 2.88
N THR A 11 11.12 0.86 1.73
CA THR A 11 10.32 1.11 0.53
C THR A 11 10.78 0.19 -0.60
N LYS A 12 9.90 -0.09 -1.55
CA LYS A 12 10.22 -0.88 -2.73
C LYS A 12 9.91 -0.08 -3.98
N ASN A 13 10.91 0.06 -4.85
CA ASN A 13 10.71 0.74 -6.11
C ASN A 13 9.86 -0.15 -7.03
N VAL A 14 8.76 0.38 -7.56
CA VAL A 14 7.83 -0.41 -8.39
C VAL A 14 8.41 -0.79 -9.76
N VAL A 15 9.41 -0.04 -10.25
CA VAL A 15 10.02 -0.25 -11.57
C VAL A 15 11.19 -1.22 -11.46
N THR A 16 12.14 -0.93 -10.57
CA THR A 16 13.36 -1.75 -10.41
C THR A 16 13.14 -2.95 -9.50
N GLN A 17 12.03 -3.00 -8.75
CA GLN A 17 11.76 -3.96 -7.68
C GLN A 17 12.83 -3.96 -6.56
N GLU A 18 13.71 -2.95 -6.56
CA GLU A 18 14.77 -2.81 -5.57
C GLU A 18 14.20 -2.32 -4.24
N THR A 19 14.68 -2.89 -3.14
CA THR A 19 14.34 -2.42 -1.79
C THR A 19 15.25 -1.26 -1.44
N LEU A 20 14.61 -0.13 -1.15
CA LEU A 20 15.22 1.12 -0.76
C LEU A 20 14.91 1.39 0.71
N TYR A 21 15.81 2.13 1.34
CA TYR A 21 15.70 2.51 2.74
C TYR A 21 15.68 4.02 2.82
N THR A 22 14.77 4.59 3.61
CA THR A 22 14.67 6.04 3.77
C THR A 22 14.30 6.40 5.21
N ARG A 23 14.75 7.55 5.68
CA ARG A 23 14.23 8.16 6.92
C ARG A 23 13.21 9.25 6.64
N ASN A 24 12.97 9.55 5.36
CA ASN A 24 11.96 10.50 4.97
C ASN A 24 10.58 9.86 5.16
N GLY A 25 9.81 10.34 6.13
CA GLY A 25 8.42 9.92 6.35
C GLY A 25 7.41 10.80 5.61
N SER A 26 7.83 11.48 4.54
CA SER A 26 6.95 12.10 3.55
C SER A 26 6.38 11.01 2.65
N LEU A 27 5.25 10.44 3.08
CA LEU A 27 4.55 9.38 2.35
C LEU A 27 3.13 9.86 2.05
N THR A 28 2.63 9.46 0.88
CA THR A 28 1.31 9.79 0.36
C THR A 28 0.63 8.52 -0.14
N VAL A 29 -0.69 8.47 -0.09
CA VAL A 29 -1.45 7.40 -0.73
C VAL A 29 -1.61 7.73 -2.21
N ASP A 30 -1.25 6.82 -3.11
CA ASP A 30 -1.46 6.97 -4.54
C ASP A 30 -2.88 6.54 -4.96
N GLY A 31 -3.29 6.84 -6.20
CA GLY A 31 -4.60 6.45 -6.73
C GLY A 31 -4.82 4.93 -6.84
N GLY A 32 -3.76 4.13 -6.68
CA GLY A 32 -3.84 2.67 -6.57
C GLY A 32 -4.03 2.16 -5.13
N GLY A 33 -4.13 3.06 -4.15
CA GLY A 33 -4.24 2.71 -2.73
C GLY A 33 -2.91 2.33 -2.08
N PHE A 34 -1.79 2.49 -2.76
CA PHE A 34 -0.48 2.20 -2.15
C PHE A 34 0.07 3.42 -1.43
N ILE A 35 0.72 3.18 -0.29
CA ILE A 35 1.49 4.23 0.38
C ILE A 35 2.85 4.34 -0.32
N SER A 36 3.17 5.50 -0.89
CA SER A 36 4.43 5.75 -1.58
C SER A 36 5.04 7.11 -1.24
N ASP A 37 6.32 7.32 -1.56
CA ASP A 37 7.05 8.56 -1.32
C ASP A 37 6.93 9.60 -2.46
N GLY A 38 6.01 9.40 -3.41
CA GLY A 38 5.85 10.23 -4.61
C GLY A 38 6.91 10.00 -5.70
N SER A 39 7.95 9.20 -5.43
CA SER A 39 8.98 8.77 -6.42
C SER A 39 8.76 7.33 -6.89
N ASN A 40 7.53 6.84 -6.80
CA ASN A 40 7.14 5.44 -7.08
C ASN A 40 7.84 4.40 -6.18
N ASN A 41 8.27 4.79 -4.97
CA ASN A 41 8.75 3.84 -3.97
C ASN A 41 7.64 3.57 -2.96
N ARG A 42 7.15 2.33 -2.90
CA ARG A 42 6.04 1.92 -2.04
C ARG A 42 6.53 1.50 -0.67
N LEU A 43 5.92 2.03 0.38
CA LEU A 43 6.16 1.60 1.76
C LEU A 43 5.87 0.10 1.90
N GLN A 44 6.76 -0.58 2.60
CA GLN A 44 6.58 -1.98 2.96
C GLN A 44 6.06 -2.08 4.41
N VAL A 45 5.07 -2.95 4.60
CA VAL A 45 4.46 -3.29 5.88
C VAL A 45 4.51 -4.79 6.09
N PHE A 46 4.55 -5.23 7.33
CA PHE A 46 4.21 -6.60 7.68
C PHE A 46 2.70 -6.79 7.58
N PRO A 47 2.24 -7.83 6.87
CA PRO A 47 0.82 -8.13 6.84
C PRO A 47 0.36 -8.52 8.25
N THR A 48 -0.83 -8.05 8.60
CA THR A 48 -1.47 -8.37 9.88
C THR A 48 -2.81 -9.04 9.65
N ASP A 49 -3.31 -9.74 10.66
CA ASP A 49 -4.72 -10.13 10.72
C ASP A 49 -5.61 -8.94 11.11
N ALA A 50 -6.92 -9.16 11.17
CA ALA A 50 -7.91 -8.15 11.59
C ALA A 50 -7.76 -7.70 13.06
N ALA A 51 -6.99 -8.43 13.87
CA ALA A 51 -6.65 -8.06 15.25
C ALA A 51 -5.33 -7.28 15.35
N GLY A 52 -4.64 -7.04 14.22
CA GLY A 52 -3.36 -6.33 14.18
C GLY A 52 -2.15 -7.19 14.53
N THR A 53 -2.30 -8.51 14.59
CA THR A 53 -1.21 -9.45 14.82
C THR A 53 -0.45 -9.69 13.53
N ILE A 54 0.88 -9.59 13.56
CA ILE A 54 1.74 -9.84 12.39
C ILE A 54 1.60 -11.32 11.97
N THR A 55 1.15 -11.55 10.74
CA THR A 55 0.98 -12.91 10.18
C THR A 55 2.21 -13.38 9.40
N SER A 56 3.05 -12.45 8.94
CA SER A 56 4.30 -12.74 8.26
C SER A 56 5.36 -11.69 8.55
N THR A 57 6.60 -12.13 8.74
CA THR A 57 7.77 -11.27 8.88
C THR A 57 8.40 -10.89 7.53
N THR A 58 7.77 -11.26 6.42
CA THR A 58 8.17 -10.82 5.09
C THR A 58 7.43 -9.52 4.77
N PRO A 59 8.14 -8.39 4.58
CA PRO A 59 7.49 -7.13 4.21
C PRO A 59 6.79 -7.23 2.86
N THR A 60 5.60 -6.65 2.76
CA THR A 60 4.79 -6.55 1.54
C THR A 60 4.38 -5.10 1.29
N ASP A 61 3.99 -4.78 0.06
CA ASP A 61 3.48 -3.45 -0.28
C ASP A 61 2.30 -3.05 0.64
N ALA A 62 2.36 -1.84 1.17
CA ALA A 62 1.27 -1.26 1.95
C ALA A 62 0.11 -0.86 1.04
N LEU A 63 -0.80 -1.80 0.80
CA LEU A 63 -1.99 -1.63 -0.02
C LEU A 63 -3.22 -1.36 0.85
N ILE A 64 -3.80 -0.19 0.70
CA ILE A 64 -5.06 0.19 1.32
C ILE A 64 -6.20 -0.23 0.39
N PRO A 65 -7.14 -1.09 0.84
CA PRO A 65 -8.34 -1.39 0.08
C PRO A 65 -9.14 -0.12 -0.15
N ALA A 66 -9.41 0.17 -1.42
CA ALA A 66 -10.10 1.40 -1.82
C ALA A 66 -11.57 1.44 -1.34
N THR A 67 -12.15 0.28 -1.05
CA THR A 67 -13.49 0.16 -0.47
C THR A 67 -13.48 -0.87 0.66
N ASN A 68 -14.20 -0.60 1.75
CA ASN A 68 -14.48 -1.61 2.78
C ASN A 68 -15.78 -2.36 2.48
N GLY A 69 -16.00 -2.73 1.21
CA GLY A 69 -17.25 -3.29 0.74
C GLY A 69 -18.28 -2.24 0.32
N VAL A 70 -19.55 -2.52 0.59
CA VAL A 70 -20.70 -1.66 0.24
C VAL A 70 -21.54 -1.35 1.48
N ASP A 71 -22.13 -0.17 1.52
CA ASP A 71 -23.08 0.23 2.56
C ASP A 71 -24.41 -0.56 2.45
N GLY A 72 -25.32 -0.34 3.39
CA GLY A 72 -26.66 -0.96 3.37
C GLY A 72 -27.54 -0.60 2.17
N ALA A 73 -27.11 0.38 1.34
CA ALA A 73 -27.76 0.81 0.11
C ALA A 73 -27.01 0.35 -1.17
N GLY A 74 -25.89 -0.35 -1.04
CA GLY A 74 -25.07 -0.85 -2.16
C GLY A 74 -24.03 0.14 -2.69
N ASN A 75 -23.82 1.29 -2.05
CA ASN A 75 -22.77 2.24 -2.44
C ASN A 75 -21.41 1.80 -1.88
N PRO A 76 -20.30 2.02 -2.59
CA PRO A 76 -18.97 1.75 -2.06
C PRO A 76 -18.70 2.55 -0.80
N ILE A 77 -18.21 1.89 0.26
CA ILE A 77 -17.76 2.58 1.46
C ILE A 77 -16.41 3.21 1.12
N GLU A 78 -16.41 4.54 0.95
CA GLU A 78 -15.23 5.30 0.55
C GLU A 78 -14.19 5.32 1.67
N PHE A 79 -12.92 5.27 1.28
CA PHE A 79 -11.80 5.53 2.18
C PHE A 79 -11.84 6.99 2.68
N ALA A 80 -11.83 7.18 4.00
CA ALA A 80 -11.91 8.49 4.63
C ALA A 80 -10.54 9.01 5.10
N GLY A 81 -9.63 8.13 5.49
CA GLY A 81 -8.31 8.55 5.94
C GLY A 81 -7.41 7.41 6.39
N ILE A 82 -6.13 7.72 6.60
CA ILE A 82 -5.14 6.78 7.12
C ILE A 82 -4.53 7.36 8.39
N SER A 83 -4.37 6.49 9.38
CA SER A 83 -3.61 6.77 10.59
C SER A 83 -2.52 5.72 10.74
N VAL A 84 -1.36 6.15 11.23
CA VAL A 84 -0.28 5.25 11.63
C VAL A 84 -0.09 5.42 13.13
N GLY A 85 -0.11 4.32 13.88
CA GLY A 85 0.19 4.32 15.32
C GLY A 85 1.68 4.52 15.62
N ASP A 86 2.02 4.80 16.87
CA ASP A 86 3.42 4.86 17.33
C ASP A 86 4.13 3.48 17.25
N ASP A 87 3.33 2.41 17.35
CA ASP A 87 3.73 1.02 17.14
C ASP A 87 3.86 0.65 15.65
N GLY A 88 3.56 1.58 14.76
CA GLY A 88 3.56 1.39 13.32
C GLY A 88 2.34 0.69 12.76
N ALA A 89 1.28 0.46 13.52
CA ALA A 89 0.04 -0.05 12.97
C ALA A 89 -0.58 0.95 11.99
N VAL A 90 -0.65 0.57 10.72
CA VAL A 90 -1.29 1.33 9.66
C VAL A 90 -2.76 0.97 9.65
N THR A 91 -3.60 1.94 9.99
CA THR A 91 -5.06 1.80 10.06
C THR A 91 -5.70 2.70 9.01
N ALA A 92 -6.53 2.12 8.15
CA ALA A 92 -7.38 2.84 7.23
C ALA A 92 -8.75 3.06 7.86
N SER A 93 -9.19 4.31 7.89
CA SER A 93 -10.53 4.73 8.30
C SER A 93 -11.40 4.95 7.07
N TYR A 94 -12.64 4.53 7.16
CA TYR A 94 -13.62 4.60 6.08
C TYR A 94 -14.80 5.52 6.43
N ALA A 95 -15.56 5.93 5.41
CA ALA A 95 -16.67 6.88 5.54
C ALA A 95 -17.83 6.38 6.41
N ASP A 96 -17.94 5.06 6.60
CA ASP A 96 -18.89 4.41 7.52
C ASP A 96 -18.44 4.45 8.99
N GLY A 97 -17.24 4.98 9.26
CA GLY A 97 -16.61 4.99 10.58
C GLY A 97 -15.89 3.70 10.95
N SER A 98 -15.81 2.73 10.04
CA SER A 98 -15.04 1.50 10.24
C SER A 98 -13.54 1.77 10.09
N ASN A 99 -12.74 1.03 10.85
CA ASN A 99 -11.28 1.08 10.82
C ASN A 99 -10.75 -0.31 10.50
N VAL A 100 -9.89 -0.41 9.49
CA VAL A 100 -9.25 -1.67 9.08
C VAL A 100 -7.74 -1.52 9.22
N ILE A 101 -7.13 -2.48 9.90
CA ILE A 101 -5.67 -2.54 10.02
C ILE A 101 -5.12 -3.14 8.72
N ILE A 102 -4.30 -2.35 8.03
CA ILE A 102 -3.68 -2.73 6.75
C ILE A 102 -2.41 -3.55 6.98
N GLY A 103 -1.66 -3.20 8.03
CA GLY A 103 -0.41 -3.85 8.38
C GLY A 103 0.38 -3.04 9.39
N LYS A 104 1.57 -3.52 9.73
CA LYS A 104 2.53 -2.78 10.57
C LYS A 104 3.72 -2.33 9.75
N VAL A 105 4.12 -1.06 9.86
CA VAL A 105 5.29 -0.53 9.13
C VAL A 105 6.52 -1.40 9.39
N ALA A 106 7.22 -1.80 8.32
CA ALA A 106 8.45 -2.57 8.44
C ALA A 106 9.67 -1.63 8.47
N LEU A 107 10.32 -1.51 9.63
CA LEU A 107 11.58 -0.79 9.77
C LEU A 107 12.76 -1.71 9.51
N ALA A 108 13.75 -1.22 8.78
CA ALA A 108 15.02 -1.89 8.55
C ALA A 108 16.10 -1.30 9.45
N SER A 109 16.89 -2.16 10.07
CA SER A 109 18.15 -1.81 10.74
C SER A 109 19.32 -2.53 10.06
N PHE A 110 20.52 -1.98 10.23
CA PHE A 110 21.74 -2.49 9.63
C PHE A 110 22.83 -2.57 10.68
N ILE A 111 23.71 -3.57 10.56
CA ILE A 111 24.89 -3.71 11.42
C ILE A 111 25.83 -2.51 11.21
N ALA A 112 26.01 -2.08 9.95
CA ALA A 112 26.82 -0.92 9.60
C ALA A 112 26.05 0.05 8.69
N PRO A 113 25.24 0.97 9.25
CA PRO A 113 24.49 1.97 8.48
C PRO A 113 25.36 2.84 7.56
N GLN A 114 26.60 3.10 7.96
CA GLN A 114 27.63 3.81 7.19
C GLN A 114 28.06 3.08 5.90
N GLY A 115 27.80 1.77 5.80
CA GLY A 115 28.02 0.99 4.59
C GLY A 115 26.90 1.12 3.57
N LEU A 116 25.81 1.81 3.89
CA LEU A 116 24.70 2.02 2.96
C LEU A 116 25.13 2.93 1.81
N LYS A 117 24.76 2.56 0.58
CA LYS A 117 24.99 3.40 -0.59
C LYS A 117 23.80 4.33 -0.79
N GLN A 118 24.04 5.63 -0.77
CA GLN A 118 23.00 6.60 -1.13
C GLN A 118 22.74 6.57 -2.64
N VAL A 119 21.47 6.45 -3.03
CA VAL A 119 21.03 6.38 -4.44
C VAL A 119 20.07 7.50 -4.83
N GLY A 120 19.62 8.31 -3.86
CA GLY A 120 18.81 9.51 -4.09
C GLY A 120 18.94 10.50 -2.94
N SER A 121 18.19 11.60 -2.97
CA SER A 121 18.31 12.69 -1.97
C SER A 121 18.07 12.23 -0.52
N SER A 122 17.26 11.19 -0.32
CA SER A 122 17.01 10.59 1.00
C SER A 122 16.82 9.08 0.95
N ASN A 123 17.32 8.42 -0.11
CA ASN A 123 17.15 6.99 -0.33
C ASN A 123 18.50 6.27 -0.34
N TRP A 124 18.55 5.13 0.33
CA TRP A 124 19.73 4.31 0.51
C TRP A 124 19.48 2.86 0.08
N VAL A 125 20.54 2.18 -0.34
CA VAL A 125 20.57 0.77 -0.72
C VAL A 125 21.56 0.03 0.16
N SER A 126 21.20 -1.20 0.54
CA SER A 126 22.09 -2.11 1.28
C SER A 126 23.24 -2.58 0.39
N THR A 127 24.45 -2.58 0.94
CA THR A 127 25.66 -3.11 0.28
C THR A 127 26.20 -4.32 1.05
N GLY A 128 27.18 -5.02 0.47
CA GLY A 128 27.90 -6.07 1.21
C GLY A 128 28.60 -5.56 2.48
N ILE A 129 28.88 -4.25 2.57
CA ILE A 129 29.53 -3.62 3.72
C ILE A 129 28.51 -3.28 4.81
N SER A 130 27.28 -2.86 4.45
CA SER A 130 26.24 -2.57 5.45
C SER A 130 25.72 -3.82 6.17
N GLY A 131 25.91 -4.98 5.55
CA GLY A 131 25.24 -6.22 5.92
C GLY A 131 23.82 -6.29 5.35
N ALA A 132 23.14 -7.40 5.63
CA ALA A 132 21.74 -7.59 5.29
C ALA A 132 20.84 -6.66 6.13
N ALA A 133 19.69 -6.29 5.58
CA ALA A 133 18.67 -5.54 6.31
C ALA A 133 17.95 -6.46 7.32
N ASN A 134 17.89 -6.00 8.57
CA ASN A 134 17.11 -6.65 9.61
C ASN A 134 15.77 -5.92 9.75
N TYR A 135 14.69 -6.58 9.35
CA TYR A 135 13.35 -6.00 9.45
C TYR A 135 12.71 -6.25 10.81
N GLY A 136 12.03 -5.25 11.35
CA GLY A 136 11.25 -5.37 12.57
C GLY A 136 10.21 -4.26 12.71
N GLN A 137 9.33 -4.41 13.69
CA GLN A 137 8.24 -3.47 13.93
C GLN A 137 8.73 -2.29 14.80
N PRO A 138 8.18 -1.07 14.59
CA PRO A 138 8.48 0.08 15.41
C PRO A 138 8.16 -0.12 16.89
N SER A 139 8.77 0.69 17.75
CA SER A 139 8.53 0.66 19.20
C SER A 139 8.87 -0.68 19.87
N THR A 140 9.65 -1.54 19.21
CA THR A 140 10.09 -2.82 19.76
C THR A 140 11.60 -3.04 19.62
N GLY A 141 12.26 -3.45 20.71
CA GLY A 141 13.67 -3.84 20.71
C GLY A 141 14.62 -2.70 20.29
N GLN A 142 15.32 -2.90 19.17
CA GLN A 142 16.34 -1.98 18.63
C GLN A 142 15.77 -0.94 17.64
N TYR A 143 14.46 -1.00 17.38
CA TYR A 143 13.79 -0.12 16.42
C TYR A 143 13.20 1.10 17.14
N GLY A 144 13.37 2.28 16.53
CA GLY A 144 12.78 3.52 17.01
C GLY A 144 11.25 3.50 17.03
N SER A 145 10.65 4.45 17.73
CA SER A 145 9.20 4.66 17.67
C SER A 145 8.85 5.50 16.44
N LEU A 146 7.62 5.35 15.93
CA LEU A 146 7.13 6.24 14.89
C LEU A 146 6.47 7.45 15.53
N LEU A 147 6.87 8.63 15.06
CA LEU A 147 6.11 9.85 15.25
C LEU A 147 5.22 10.04 14.02
N SER A 148 4.04 9.48 14.09
CA SER A 148 2.99 9.68 13.11
C SER A 148 2.23 10.96 13.44
N GLY A 149 2.37 11.98 12.58
CA GLY A 149 1.33 12.98 12.42
C GLY A 149 0.33 12.41 11.40
N ALA A 150 -0.97 12.74 11.56
CA ALA A 150 -1.99 12.39 10.57
C ALA A 150 -1.41 12.64 9.17
N LEU A 151 -1.35 11.59 8.33
CA LEU A 151 -0.98 11.77 6.94
C LEU A 151 -2.16 12.50 6.30
N GLU A 152 -2.12 13.82 6.42
CA GLU A 152 -3.15 14.70 5.92
C GLU A 152 -3.16 14.63 4.40
N ARG A 153 -4.37 14.44 3.85
CA ARG A 153 -4.71 14.55 2.44
C ARG A 153 -3.81 15.58 1.77
N SER A 154 -2.95 15.15 0.85
CA SER A 154 -2.70 16.04 -0.27
C SER A 154 -4.03 16.14 -1.00
N ASN A 155 -4.52 17.36 -1.17
CA ASN A 155 -5.86 17.72 -1.58
C ASN A 155 -6.18 17.37 -3.05
N VAL A 156 -5.90 16.14 -3.47
CA VAL A 156 -6.24 15.62 -4.79
C VAL A 156 -7.27 14.51 -4.58
N ASP A 157 -8.43 14.69 -5.18
CA ASP A 157 -9.59 13.80 -5.16
C ASP A 157 -9.26 12.37 -5.58
N ILE A 158 -8.77 11.55 -4.64
CA ILE A 158 -8.61 10.10 -4.83
C ILE A 158 -9.98 9.44 -5.07
N ALA A 159 -11.04 9.98 -4.45
CA ALA A 159 -12.41 9.49 -4.65
C ALA A 159 -12.89 9.68 -6.11
N GLU A 160 -12.63 10.85 -6.71
CA GLU A 160 -13.04 11.15 -8.09
C GLU A 160 -12.22 10.34 -9.12
N GLU A 161 -10.90 10.21 -8.93
CA GLU A 161 -10.06 9.41 -9.82
C GLU A 161 -10.38 7.91 -9.75
N LEU A 162 -10.65 7.38 -8.56
CA LEU A 162 -10.93 5.96 -8.36
C LEU A 162 -12.34 5.58 -8.87
N VAL A 163 -13.36 6.45 -8.70
CA VAL A 163 -14.68 6.25 -9.32
C VAL A 163 -14.57 6.29 -10.85
N GLY A 164 -13.73 7.17 -11.40
CA GLY A 164 -13.44 7.22 -12.83
C GLY A 164 -12.85 5.91 -13.37
N LEU A 165 -11.86 5.34 -12.68
CA LEU A 165 -11.23 4.07 -13.07
C LEU A 165 -12.13 2.85 -12.84
N ILE A 166 -12.90 2.81 -11.74
CA ILE A 166 -13.86 1.72 -11.47
C ILE A 166 -15.01 1.72 -12.48
N THR A 167 -15.48 2.90 -12.90
CA THR A 167 -16.49 3.04 -13.97
C THR A 167 -15.92 2.60 -15.32
N ALA A 168 -14.68 2.96 -15.62
CA ALA A 168 -14.00 2.52 -16.84
C ALA A 168 -13.80 1.00 -16.88
N GLN A 169 -13.43 0.38 -15.75
CA GLN A 169 -13.18 -1.06 -15.66
C GLN A 169 -14.47 -1.89 -15.70
N ARG A 170 -15.56 -1.41 -15.09
CA ARG A 170 -16.89 -2.04 -15.22
C ARG A 170 -17.43 -1.96 -16.65
N ASN A 171 -17.22 -0.84 -17.35
CA ASN A 171 -17.57 -0.74 -18.78
C ASN A 171 -16.73 -1.72 -19.62
N PHE A 172 -15.44 -1.87 -19.33
CA PHE A 172 -14.60 -2.81 -20.07
C PHE A 172 -15.01 -4.28 -19.82
N GLN A 173 -15.29 -4.66 -18.58
CA GLN A 173 -15.79 -6.00 -18.25
C GLN A 173 -17.21 -6.27 -18.78
N ALA A 174 -18.10 -5.27 -18.75
CA ALA A 174 -19.44 -5.37 -19.33
C ALA A 174 -19.39 -5.50 -20.86
N ASN A 175 -18.53 -4.71 -21.53
CA ASN A 175 -18.33 -4.78 -22.98
C ASN A 175 -17.72 -6.14 -23.38
N ALA A 176 -16.77 -6.67 -22.61
CA ALA A 176 -16.20 -8.00 -22.85
C ALA A 176 -17.25 -9.12 -22.65
N LYS A 177 -18.05 -9.07 -21.58
CA LYS A 177 -19.13 -10.05 -21.31
C LYS A 177 -20.22 -10.03 -22.39
N ALA A 178 -20.54 -8.84 -22.92
CA ALA A 178 -21.49 -8.69 -24.03
C ALA A 178 -20.95 -9.29 -25.33
N ILE A 179 -19.65 -9.12 -25.63
CA ILE A 179 -18.99 -9.72 -26.79
C ILE A 179 -18.97 -11.26 -26.71
N ASP A 180 -18.70 -11.83 -25.54
CA ASP A 180 -18.75 -13.29 -25.34
C ASP A 180 -20.15 -13.85 -25.55
N THR A 181 -21.16 -13.14 -25.03
CA THR A 181 -22.57 -13.52 -25.18
C THR A 181 -23.03 -13.44 -26.64
N ALA A 182 -22.62 -12.40 -27.37
CA ALA A 182 -22.91 -12.25 -28.80
C ALA A 182 -22.29 -13.39 -29.62
N THR A 183 -21.06 -13.80 -29.28
CA THR A 183 -20.36 -14.91 -29.95
C THR A 183 -21.05 -16.26 -29.71
N GLN A 184 -21.51 -16.51 -28.48
CA GLN A 184 -22.28 -17.72 -28.14
C GLN A 184 -23.63 -17.79 -28.86
N ILE A 185 -24.32 -16.65 -29.01
CA ILE A 185 -25.57 -16.59 -29.77
C ILE A 185 -25.31 -16.86 -31.26
N SER A 186 -24.25 -16.28 -31.85
CA SER A 186 -23.87 -16.57 -33.24
C SER A 186 -23.52 -18.05 -33.47
N GLN A 187 -22.82 -18.69 -32.53
CA GLN A 187 -22.51 -20.14 -32.63
C GLN A 187 -23.77 -21.01 -32.50
N THR A 188 -24.71 -20.63 -31.62
CA THR A 188 -25.97 -21.37 -31.45
C THR A 188 -26.87 -21.25 -32.70
N VAL A 189 -26.88 -20.09 -33.36
CA VAL A 189 -27.63 -19.87 -34.61
C VAL A 189 -27.05 -20.71 -35.76
N ILE A 190 -25.72 -20.86 -35.83
CA ILE A 190 -25.07 -21.72 -36.84
C ILE A 190 -25.39 -23.21 -36.61
N GLN A 191 -25.52 -23.64 -35.35
CA GLN A 191 -25.85 -25.04 -35.00
C GLN A 191 -27.32 -25.41 -35.28
N LEU A 192 -28.24 -24.44 -35.35
CA LEU A 192 -29.66 -24.68 -35.67
C LEU A 192 -29.96 -24.70 -37.19
N GLN A 193 -28.98 -24.31 -38.03
CA GLN A 193 -29.11 -24.33 -39.49
C GLN A 193 -28.39 -25.52 -40.17
N SER A 194 -27.87 -26.49 -39.40
CA SER A 194 -27.36 -27.78 -39.91
C SER A 194 -28.29 -28.92 -39.55
#